data_AF-A0A6C0EGQ0-F1
#
_entry.id   AF-A0A6C0EGQ0-F1
#
_cell.length_a   1.000
_cell.length_b   1.000
_cell.length_c   1.000
_cell.angle_alpha   90.00
_cell.angle_beta   90.00
_cell.angle_gamma   90.00
#
_symmetry.space_group_name_H-M   'P 1'
#
loop_
_entity.id
_entity.type
_entity.pdbx_description
1 polymer ?
#
loop_
_entity_poly.entity_id
_entity_poly.type
_entity_poly.pdbx_seq_one_letter_code
_entity_poly.pdbx_strand_id
1 'polypeptide(L)' 'MVKKTLFHEMLAYLETDDVKKELHVMLRPIIDIIIQEIQPYIYLTIIFISLCFLLILGIFILLIHNKYVYHQHLLI' A
#
# COMPACT_ATOMS: atom_id res chain seq x y z
N MET A 1 5.26 -5.25 44.90
CA MET A 1 6.67 -5.51 44.53
C MET A 1 6.81 -6.69 43.56
N VAL A 2 6.14 -7.82 43.81
CA VAL A 2 6.21 -9.08 43.01
C VAL A 2 5.84 -8.93 41.51
N LYS A 3 4.85 -8.09 41.16
CA LYS A 3 4.42 -7.93 39.75
C LYS A 3 5.53 -7.45 38.81
N LYS A 4 6.46 -6.61 39.29
CA LYS A 4 7.54 -6.08 38.44
C LYS A 4 8.57 -7.15 38.10
N THR A 5 8.87 -8.04 39.04
CA THR A 5 9.83 -9.13 38.84
C THR A 5 9.29 -10.18 37.88
N LEU A 6 8.03 -10.57 38.04
CA LEU A 6 7.36 -11.51 37.13
C LEU A 6 7.28 -10.99 35.70
N PHE A 7 6.94 -9.71 35.52
CA PHE A 7 6.94 -9.10 34.19
C PHE A 7 8.33 -9.09 33.56
N HIS A 8 9.38 -8.85 34.35
CA HIS A 8 10.75 -8.79 33.86
C HIS A 8 11.28 -10.19 33.49
N GLU A 9 10.97 -11.22 34.28
CA GLU A 9 11.28 -12.61 33.94
C GLU A 9 10.52 -13.10 32.72
N MET A 10 9.23 -12.75 32.59
CA MET A 10 8.45 -13.07 31.40
C MET A 10 9.00 -12.36 30.16
N LEU A 11 9.44 -11.11 30.28
CA LEU A 11 10.08 -10.37 29.20
C LEU A 11 11.43 -10.99 28.81
N ALA A 12 12.26 -11.33 29.79
CA ALA A 12 13.55 -11.97 29.56
C ALA A 12 13.37 -13.36 28.89
N TYR A 13 12.33 -14.10 29.27
CA TYR A 13 11.98 -15.37 28.66
C TYR A 13 11.41 -15.21 27.25
N LEU A 14 10.65 -14.15 26.98
CA LEU A 14 10.18 -13.81 25.63
C LEU A 14 11.31 -13.35 24.69
N GLU A 15 12.34 -12.71 25.23
CA GLU A 15 13.49 -12.23 24.47
C GLU A 15 14.48 -13.33 24.09
N THR A 16 14.38 -14.52 24.69
CA THR A 16 15.19 -15.68 24.32
C THR A 16 14.96 -16.06 22.85
N ASP A 17 16.04 -16.40 22.15
CA ASP A 17 16.00 -16.65 20.70
C ASP A 17 15.04 -17.78 20.28
N ASP A 18 14.81 -18.76 21.16
CA ASP A 18 13.87 -19.85 20.91
C ASP A 18 12.41 -19.37 20.89
N VAL A 19 12.03 -18.47 21.80
CA VAL A 19 10.67 -17.92 21.87
C VAL A 19 10.43 -16.95 20.71
N LYS A 20 11.43 -16.16 20.31
CA LYS A 20 11.37 -15.34 19.10
C LYS A 20 11.18 -16.19 17.85
N LYS A 21 11.84 -17.34 17.76
CA LYS A 21 11.66 -18.31 16.66
C LYS A 21 10.24 -18.88 16.63
N GLU A 22 9.72 -19.34 17.77
CA GLU A 22 8.35 -19.84 17.85
C GLU A 22 7.31 -18.76 17.51
N LEU A 23 7.48 -17.55 18.02
CA LEU A 23 6.63 -16.41 17.65
C LEU A 23 6.67 -16.14 16.15
N HIS A 24 7.86 -16.18 15.53
CA HIS A 24 7.98 -15.99 14.10
C HIS A 24 7.28 -17.10 13.29
N VAL A 25 7.32 -18.35 13.76
CA VAL A 25 6.60 -19.48 13.17
C VAL A 25 5.08 -19.31 13.34
N MET A 26 4.61 -18.79 14.47
CA MET A 26 3.19 -18.50 14.71
C MET A 26 2.68 -17.27 13.95
N LEU A 27 3.54 -16.27 13.73
CA LEU A 27 3.21 -15.04 12.99
C LEU A 27 3.26 -15.22 11.48
N ARG A 28 4.10 -16.14 10.96
CA ARG A 28 4.16 -16.50 9.53
C ARG A 28 2.80 -16.71 8.87
N PRO A 29 1.90 -17.57 9.38
CA PRO A 29 0.60 -17.78 8.74
C PRO A 29 -0.27 -16.52 8.72
N ILE A 30 -0.15 -15.66 9.74
CA ILE A 30 -0.88 -14.39 9.81
C ILE A 30 -0.36 -13.44 8.73
N ILE A 31 0.97 -13.35 8.58
CA ILE A 31 1.61 -12.54 7.54
C ILE A 31 1.25 -13.07 6.15
N ASP A 32 1.25 -14.39 5.94
CA ASP A 32 0.91 -15.01 4.65
C ASP A 32 -0.55 -14.71 4.26
N ILE A 33 -1.50 -14.81 5.21
CA ILE A 33 -2.91 -14.45 4.98
C ILE A 33 -3.02 -12.96 4.61
N ILE A 34 -2.33 -12.08 5.34
CA ILE A 34 -2.33 -10.63 5.05
C ILE A 34 -1.75 -10.35 3.66
N ILE A 35 -0.65 -10.98 3.28
CA ILE A 35 -0.03 -10.81 1.95
C ILE A 35 -0.99 -11.28 0.86
N GLN A 36 -1.67 -12.41 1.08
CA GLN A 36 -2.61 -12.99 0.14
C GLN A 36 -3.82 -12.07 -0.10
N GLU A 37 -4.30 -11.42 0.96
CA GLU A 37 -5.36 -10.41 0.86
C GLU A 37 -4.86 -9.11 0.21
N ILE A 38 -3.62 -8.66 0.49
CA ILE A 38 -3.06 -7.41 -0.05
C ILE A 38 -2.76 -7.51 -1.57
N GLN A 39 -2.34 -8.69 -2.05
CA GLN A 39 -1.99 -8.90 -3.46
C GLN A 39 -3.05 -8.38 -4.46
N PRO A 40 -4.34 -8.75 -4.38
CA PRO A 40 -5.36 -8.23 -5.31
C PRO A 40 -5.51 -6.70 -5.24
N TYR A 41 -5.34 -6.08 -4.06
CA TYR A 41 -5.39 -4.61 -3.93
C TYR A 41 -4.22 -3.91 -4.63
N ILE A 42 -3.03 -4.52 -4.68
CA ILE A 42 -1.90 -3.97 -5.43
C ILE A 42 -2.25 -3.92 -6.92
N TYR A 43 -2.80 -5.00 -7.49
CA TYR A 43 -3.25 -5.02 -8.88
C TYR A 43 -4.34 -3.98 -9.14
N LEU A 44 -5.33 -3.88 -8.25
CA LEU A 44 -6.39 -2.89 -8.33
C LEU A 44 -5.82 -1.45 -8.33
N THR A 45 -4.83 -1.20 -7.49
CA THR A 45 -4.16 0.10 -7.39
C THR A 45 -3.39 0.43 -8.66
N ILE A 46 -2.69 -0.53 -9.27
CA ILE A 46 -1.97 -0.33 -10.53
C ILE A 46 -2.95 0.03 -11.65
N ILE A 47 -4.07 -0.70 -11.76
CA ILE A 47 -5.12 -0.40 -12.73
C ILE A 47 -5.67 1.00 -12.49
N PHE A 48 -5.97 1.34 -11.24
CA PHE A 48 -6.49 2.66 -10.88
C PHE A 48 -5.50 3.80 -11.25
N ILE A 49 -4.21 3.63 -10.96
CA ILE A 49 -3.17 4.59 -11.36
C ILE A 49 -3.13 4.74 -12.88
N SER A 50 -3.22 3.63 -13.62
CA SER A 50 -3.26 3.66 -15.09
C SER A 50 -4.49 4.40 -15.63
N LEU A 51 -5.66 4.19 -15.02
CA LEU A 51 -6.89 4.91 -15.37
C LEU A 51 -6.76 6.41 -15.10
N CYS A 52 -6.25 6.80 -13.94
CA CYS A 52 -5.99 8.20 -13.60
C CYS A 52 -5.02 8.84 -14.60
N PHE A 53 -3.95 8.13 -14.99
CA PHE A 53 -3.00 8.60 -15.98
C PHE A 53 -3.69 8.84 -17.35
N LEU A 54 -4.49 7.88 -17.82
CA LEU A 54 -5.24 8.02 -19.07
C LEU A 54 -6.26 9.17 -19.01
N LEU A 55 -6.92 9.36 -17.87
CA LEU A 55 -7.88 10.44 -17.69
C LEU A 55 -7.21 11.81 -17.80
N ILE A 56 -6.08 12.00 -17.12
CA ILE A 56 -5.28 13.23 -17.18
C ILE A 56 -4.82 13.48 -18.62
N LEU A 57 -4.35 12.43 -19.29
CA LEU A 57 -3.94 12.51 -20.70
C LEU A 57 -5.11 12.90 -21.61
N GLY A 58 -6.30 12.33 -21.39
CA GLY A 58 -7.51 12.68 -22.14
C GLY A 58 -7.91 14.14 -21.97
N ILE A 59 -7.90 14.63 -20.72
CA ILE A 59 -8.17 16.05 -20.42
C ILE A 59 -7.12 16.95 -21.09
N PHE A 60 -5.85 16.55 -21.06
CA PHE A 60 -4.76 17.30 -21.68
C PHE A 60 -4.93 17.42 -23.20
N ILE A 61 -5.26 16.32 -23.89
CA ILE A 61 -5.53 16.30 -25.33
C ILE A 61 -6.73 17.18 -25.66
N LEU A 62 -7.82 17.07 -24.89
CA LEU A 62 -9.03 17.88 -25.06
C LEU A 62 -8.73 19.37 -24.93
N LEU A 63 -7.93 19.75 -23.93
CA LEU A 63 -7.52 21.14 -23.69
C LEU A 63 -6.72 21.71 -24.87
N ILE A 64 -5.78 20.94 -25.43
CA ILE A 64 -5.00 21.36 -26.61
C ILE A 64 -5.91 21.53 -27.82
N HIS A 65 -6.79 20.56 -28.10
CA HIS A 65 -7.72 20.63 -29.21
C HIS A 65 -8.61 21.87 -29.11
N ASN A 66 -9.19 22.10 -27.93
CA ASN A 66 -10.04 23.24 -27.68
C ASN A 66 -9.30 24.57 -27.90
N LYS A 67 -8.07 24.71 -27.37
CA LYS A 67 -7.23 25.91 -27.60
C LYS A 67 -6.93 26.14 -29.09
N TYR A 68 -6.67 25.08 -29.85
CA TYR A 68 -6.42 25.18 -31.29
C TYR A 68 -7.67 25.65 -32.05
N VAL A 69 -8.83 25.08 -31.75
CA VAL A 69 -10.11 25.46 -32.35
C VAL A 69 -10.46 26.92 -32.06
N TYR A 70 -10.30 27.39 -30.81
CA TYR A 70 -10.52 28.79 -30.47
C TYR A 70 -9.57 29.75 -31.20
N HIS A 71 -8.30 29.37 -31.35
CA HIS A 71 -7.33 30.19 -32.07
C HIS A 71 -7.66 30.31 -33.57
N GLN A 72 -8.18 29.24 -34.18
CA GLN A 72 -8.59 29.26 -35.59
C GLN A 72 -9.81 30.17 -35.83
N HIS A 73 -10.75 30.25 -34.89
CA HIS A 73 -11.93 31.12 -34.98
C HIS A 73 -11.59 32.61 -34.79
N LEU A 74 -10.47 32.96 -34.16
CA LEU A 74 -10.07 34.35 -33.92
C LEU A 74 -9.29 34.97 -35.10
N LEU A 75 -8.89 34.15 -36.08
CA LEU A 75 -8.12 34.55 -37.26
C LEU A 75 -8.96 34.64 -38.56
N ILE A 76 -10.27 34.42 -38.48
CA ILE A 76 -11.27 34.57 -39.56
C ILE A 76 -12.18 35.73 -39.21
#